data_AF-A0A397DE73-F1
#
_entry.id   AF-A0A397DE73-F1
#
_cell.length_a   1.000
_cell.length_b   1.000
_cell.length_c   1.000
_cell.angle_alpha   90.00
_cell.angle_beta   90.00
_cell.angle_gamma   90.00
#
_symmetry.space_group_name_H-M   'P 1'
#
loop_
_entity.id
_entity.type
_entity.pdbx_description
1 polymer ?
#
loop_
_entity_poly.entity_id
_entity_poly.type
_entity_poly.pdbx_seq_one_letter_code
_entity_poly.pdbx_strand_id
1 'polypeptide(L)'
;MAENTYDALRDAIWNDDLEQLRYHMRTGRIDVNHTDSAGQTLLHLAAFWGRTDIVRVLISLGGTSVWEEKMGLLQMQVEDLTTTVVDVERQNRDHEAMVATLRADLVTLHATWAEAVDQGKAHAAERDTLAAAAADLEAAVDRLHQDVATLKQDLYESQMDGFRLDRARE
;
A
#
# COMPACT_ATOMS: atom_id res chain seq x y z
N MET A 1 -33.94 -30.77 -45.95
CA MET A 1 -33.41 -32.16 -45.94
C MET A 1 -32.48 -32.40 -44.74
N ALA A 2 -31.51 -31.54 -44.48
CA ALA A 2 -30.62 -31.69 -43.31
C ALA A 2 -31.33 -31.48 -41.95
N GLU A 3 -32.18 -30.46 -41.82
CA GLU A 3 -32.97 -30.16 -40.60
C GLU A 3 -33.77 -31.39 -40.12
N ASN A 4 -34.59 -31.96 -41.01
CA ASN A 4 -35.37 -33.17 -40.73
C ASN A 4 -34.53 -34.38 -40.29
N THR A 5 -33.24 -34.42 -40.66
CA THR A 5 -32.34 -35.50 -40.25
C THR A 5 -31.84 -35.29 -38.83
N TYR A 6 -31.51 -34.04 -38.45
CA TYR A 6 -31.12 -33.72 -37.08
C TYR A 6 -32.28 -33.77 -36.10
N ASP A 7 -33.49 -33.41 -36.52
CA ASP A 7 -34.68 -33.57 -35.70
C ASP A 7 -34.97 -35.05 -35.42
N ALA A 8 -34.87 -35.92 -36.43
CA ALA A 8 -34.98 -37.37 -36.23
C ALA A 8 -33.89 -37.94 -35.30
N LEU A 9 -32.67 -37.39 -35.33
CA LEU A 9 -31.61 -37.77 -34.40
C LEU A 9 -31.91 -37.30 -32.98
N ARG A 10 -32.44 -36.08 -32.80
CA ARG A 10 -32.84 -35.56 -31.49
C ARG A 10 -33.98 -36.41 -30.90
N ASP A 11 -34.95 -36.80 -31.72
CA ASP A 11 -36.03 -37.70 -31.32
C ASP A 11 -35.51 -39.07 -30.90
N ALA A 12 -34.55 -39.64 -31.64
CA ALA A 12 -33.88 -40.89 -31.26
C ALA A 12 -33.16 -40.77 -29.90
N ILE A 13 -32.50 -39.64 -29.64
CA ILE A 13 -31.85 -39.36 -28.34
C ILE A 13 -32.90 -39.21 -27.23
N TRP A 14 -34.04 -38.57 -27.51
CA TRP A 14 -35.14 -38.42 -26.55
C TRP A 14 -35.67 -39.78 -26.13
N ASN A 15 -35.87 -40.66 -27.10
CA ASN A 15 -36.43 -42.00 -26.92
C ASN A 15 -35.40 -43.07 -26.48
N ASP A 16 -34.12 -42.71 -26.31
CA ASP A 16 -33.02 -43.66 -26.03
C ASP A 16 -32.85 -44.74 -27.11
N ASP A 17 -33.21 -44.42 -28.36
CA ASP A 17 -33.15 -45.35 -29.49
C ASP A 17 -31.76 -45.33 -30.14
N LEU A 18 -30.86 -46.13 -29.54
CA LEU A 18 -29.49 -46.30 -30.03
C LEU A 18 -29.43 -46.90 -31.45
N GLU A 19 -30.36 -47.78 -31.81
CA GLU A 19 -30.36 -48.44 -33.12
C GLU A 19 -30.76 -47.47 -34.23
N GLN A 20 -31.79 -46.65 -33.98
CA GLN A 20 -32.18 -45.58 -34.89
C GLN A 20 -31.07 -44.54 -35.05
N LEU A 21 -30.40 -44.16 -33.95
CA LEU A 21 -29.23 -43.27 -33.99
C LEU A 21 -28.11 -43.86 -34.86
N ARG A 22 -27.76 -45.14 -34.66
CA ARG A 22 -26.74 -45.83 -35.47
C ARG A 22 -27.14 -45.97 -36.93
N TYR A 23 -28.42 -46.22 -37.21
CA TYR A 23 -28.94 -46.31 -38.56
C TYR A 23 -28.74 -44.98 -39.31
N HIS A 24 -29.19 -43.86 -38.72
CA HIS A 24 -29.04 -42.54 -39.33
C HIS A 24 -27.57 -42.16 -39.53
N MET A 25 -26.69 -42.51 -38.57
CA MET A 25 -25.23 -42.32 -38.67
C MET A 25 -24.56 -43.15 -39.76
N ARG A 26 -25.09 -44.31 -40.12
CA ARG A 26 -24.57 -45.13 -41.22
C ARG A 26 -25.09 -44.69 -42.59
N THR A 27 -26.30 -44.15 -42.64
CA THR A 27 -26.96 -43.78 -43.90
C THR A 27 -26.66 -42.36 -44.38
N GLY A 28 -26.16 -41.48 -43.51
CA GLY A 28 -25.95 -40.06 -43.83
C GLY A 28 -24.60 -39.53 -43.36
N ARG A 29 -24.15 -38.41 -43.98
CA ARG A 29 -23.09 -37.58 -43.41
C ARG A 29 -23.69 -36.71 -42.31
N ILE A 30 -23.53 -37.14 -41.07
CA ILE A 30 -23.96 -36.39 -39.87
C ILE A 30 -22.75 -35.64 -39.33
N ASP A 31 -22.92 -34.35 -39.07
CA ASP A 31 -22.00 -33.59 -38.23
C ASP A 31 -22.37 -33.83 -36.76
N VAL A 32 -21.52 -34.57 -36.05
CA VAL A 32 -21.73 -34.92 -34.63
C VAL A 32 -21.73 -33.69 -33.71
N ASN A 33 -21.17 -32.57 -34.18
CA ASN A 33 -21.10 -31.30 -33.46
C ASN A 33 -22.16 -30.30 -33.94
N HIS A 34 -23.12 -30.74 -34.76
CA HIS A 34 -24.23 -29.89 -35.17
C HIS A 34 -25.02 -29.42 -33.95
N THR A 35 -25.24 -28.11 -33.86
CA THR A 35 -25.99 -27.47 -32.80
C THR A 35 -27.42 -27.16 -33.23
N ASP A 36 -28.36 -27.28 -32.31
CA ASP A 36 -29.71 -26.72 -32.49
C ASP A 36 -29.75 -25.19 -32.37
N SER A 37 -30.95 -24.61 -32.43
CA SER A 37 -31.19 -23.17 -32.28
C SER A 37 -30.82 -22.61 -30.89
N ALA A 38 -30.67 -23.47 -29.89
CA ALA A 38 -30.21 -23.14 -28.55
C ALA A 38 -28.68 -23.34 -28.38
N GLY A 39 -27.97 -23.73 -29.45
CA GLY A 39 -26.54 -24.00 -29.42
C GLY A 39 -26.18 -25.36 -28.80
N GLN A 40 -27.13 -26.27 -28.60
CA GLN A 40 -26.91 -27.57 -27.99
C GLN A 40 -26.49 -28.61 -29.04
N THR A 41 -25.34 -29.25 -28.84
CA THR A 41 -24.94 -30.42 -29.64
C THR A 41 -25.71 -31.67 -29.22
N LEU A 42 -25.74 -32.70 -30.08
CA LEU A 42 -26.34 -34.00 -29.78
C LEU A 42 -25.80 -34.61 -28.47
N LEU A 43 -24.53 -34.36 -28.15
CA LEU A 43 -23.91 -34.80 -26.90
C LEU A 43 -24.52 -34.13 -25.67
N HIS A 44 -24.92 -32.84 -25.75
CA HIS A 44 -25.60 -32.17 -24.63
C HIS A 44 -26.96 -32.80 -24.36
N LEU A 45 -27.74 -33.05 -25.40
CA LEU A 45 -29.07 -33.63 -25.26
C LEU A 45 -28.99 -35.03 -24.65
N ALA A 46 -28.04 -35.85 -25.14
CA ALA A 46 -27.81 -37.19 -24.62
C ALA A 46 -27.35 -37.17 -23.15
N ALA A 47 -26.44 -36.27 -22.79
CA ALA A 47 -25.96 -36.11 -21.41
C ALA A 47 -27.07 -35.58 -20.49
N PHE A 48 -27.84 -34.59 -20.94
CA PHE A 48 -28.93 -33.96 -20.19
C PHE A 48 -30.05 -34.96 -19.85
N TRP A 49 -30.37 -35.88 -20.76
CA TRP A 49 -31.35 -36.94 -20.53
C TRP A 49 -30.75 -38.25 -19.97
N GLY A 50 -29.46 -38.28 -19.65
CA GLY A 50 -28.80 -39.45 -19.03
C GLY A 50 -28.65 -40.67 -19.94
N ARG A 51 -28.65 -40.46 -21.27
CA ARG A 51 -28.58 -41.50 -22.31
C ARG A 51 -27.16 -42.02 -22.47
N THR A 52 -26.71 -42.78 -21.49
CA THR A 52 -25.29 -43.12 -21.31
C THR A 52 -24.68 -43.85 -22.53
N ASP A 53 -25.41 -44.77 -23.15
CA ASP A 53 -24.90 -45.53 -24.30
C ASP A 53 -24.82 -44.68 -25.57
N ILE A 54 -25.77 -43.77 -25.75
CA ILE A 54 -25.75 -42.74 -26.80
C ILE A 54 -24.57 -41.79 -26.58
N VAL A 55 -24.34 -41.34 -25.33
CA VAL A 55 -23.18 -40.50 -24.96
C VAL A 55 -21.87 -41.20 -25.33
N ARG A 56 -21.70 -42.49 -25.02
CA ARG A 56 -20.50 -43.25 -25.39
C ARG A 56 -20.29 -43.28 -26.91
N VAL A 57 -21.37 -43.48 -27.68
CA VAL A 57 -21.29 -43.49 -29.15
C VAL A 57 -20.91 -42.11 -29.69
N LEU A 58 -21.54 -41.05 -29.20
CA LEU A 58 -21.25 -39.69 -29.64
C LEU A 58 -19.80 -39.27 -29.33
N ILE A 59 -19.29 -39.61 -28.14
CA ILE A 59 -17.88 -39.38 -27.76
C ILE A 59 -16.94 -40.19 -28.66
N SER A 60 -17.25 -41.45 -28.94
CA SER A 60 -16.41 -42.31 -29.80
C SER A 60 -16.28 -41.80 -31.24
N LEU A 61 -17.24 -40.98 -31.68
CA LEU A 61 -17.27 -40.34 -33.00
C LEU A 61 -16.64 -38.95 -32.99
N GLY A 62 -16.07 -38.50 -31.87
CA GLY A 62 -15.46 -37.18 -31.73
C GLY A 62 -16.47 -36.05 -31.49
N GLY A 63 -17.66 -36.38 -30.97
CA GLY A 63 -18.62 -35.39 -30.51
C GLY A 63 -18.07 -34.61 -29.32
N THR A 64 -18.03 -33.30 -29.42
CA THR A 64 -17.59 -32.40 -28.34
C THR A 64 -18.78 -31.75 -27.65
N SER A 65 -18.57 -31.40 -26.38
CA SER A 65 -19.49 -30.53 -25.67
C SER A 65 -19.06 -29.06 -25.86
N VAL A 66 -20.04 -28.17 -25.96
CA VAL A 66 -19.85 -26.72 -26.03
C VAL A 66 -19.29 -26.22 -24.70
N TRP A 67 -19.46 -27.00 -23.62
CA TRP A 67 -18.80 -26.77 -22.36
C TRP A 67 -17.30 -27.08 -22.41
N GLU A 68 -16.81 -27.98 -23.26
CA GLU A 68 -15.36 -28.24 -23.37
C GLU A 68 -14.63 -27.02 -23.96
N GLU A 69 -15.20 -26.39 -24.99
CA GLU A 69 -14.66 -25.13 -25.55
C GLU A 69 -14.73 -23.99 -24.52
N LYS A 70 -15.89 -23.79 -23.88
CA LYS A 70 -16.05 -22.76 -22.83
C LYS A 70 -15.16 -23.02 -21.61
N MET A 71 -14.94 -24.27 -21.25
CA MET A 71 -14.07 -24.65 -20.12
C MET A 71 -12.61 -24.33 -20.42
N GLY A 72 -12.14 -24.58 -21.66
CA GLY A 72 -10.78 -24.21 -22.05
C GLY A 72 -10.53 -22.69 -21.95
N LEU A 73 -11.49 -21.87 -22.39
CA LEU A 73 -11.42 -20.41 -22.25
C LEU A 73 -11.44 -19.96 -20.79
N LEU A 74 -12.32 -20.56 -19.98
CA LEU A 74 -12.40 -20.26 -18.54
C LEU A 74 -11.11 -20.67 -17.81
N GLN A 75 -10.50 -21.80 -18.17
CA GLN A 75 -9.25 -22.25 -17.59
C GLN A 75 -8.12 -21.26 -17.89
N MET A 76 -8.00 -20.81 -19.14
CA MET A 76 -7.02 -19.80 -19.52
C MET A 76 -7.24 -18.48 -18.77
N GLN A 77 -8.49 -18.04 -18.62
CA GLN A 77 -8.83 -16.83 -17.85
C GLN A 77 -8.49 -16.97 -16.36
N VAL A 78 -8.73 -18.14 -15.77
CA VAL A 78 -8.39 -18.41 -14.36
C VAL A 78 -6.87 -18.42 -14.16
N GLU A 79 -6.10 -19.00 -15.07
CA GLU A 79 -4.63 -19.00 -14.99
C GLU A 79 -4.04 -17.58 -15.13
N ASP A 80 -4.58 -16.77 -16.05
CA ASP A 80 -4.20 -15.36 -16.20
C ASP A 80 -4.54 -14.54 -14.94
N LEU A 81 -5.77 -14.69 -14.43
CA LEU A 81 -6.18 -14.07 -13.18
C LEU A 81 -5.32 -14.53 -11.99
N THR A 82 -4.93 -15.80 -11.94
CA THR A 82 -4.05 -16.30 -10.87
C THR A 82 -2.66 -15.65 -10.95
N THR A 83 -2.12 -15.50 -12.16
CA THR A 83 -0.82 -14.84 -12.37
C THR A 83 -0.88 -13.37 -11.97
N THR A 84 -1.91 -12.65 -12.40
CA THR A 84 -2.09 -11.23 -12.03
C THR A 84 -2.30 -11.03 -10.53
N VAL A 85 -3.01 -11.94 -9.85
CA VAL A 85 -3.16 -11.91 -8.39
C VAL A 85 -1.80 -12.05 -7.70
N VAL A 86 -0.95 -12.99 -8.13
CA VAL A 86 0.39 -13.18 -7.57
C VAL A 86 1.25 -11.93 -7.74
N ASP A 87 1.18 -11.26 -8.88
CA ASP A 87 1.91 -10.01 -9.13
C ASP A 87 1.43 -8.87 -8.24
N VAL A 88 0.11 -8.73 -8.06
CA VAL A 88 -0.48 -7.72 -7.16
C VAL A 88 -0.11 -8.01 -5.69
N GLU A 89 -0.15 -9.27 -5.26
CA GLU A 89 0.28 -9.66 -3.91
C GLU A 89 1.76 -9.39 -3.67
N ARG A 90 2.61 -9.61 -4.69
CA ARG A 90 4.02 -9.24 -4.63
C ARG A 90 4.18 -7.73 -4.49
N GLN A 91 3.49 -6.94 -5.32
CA GLN A 91 3.55 -5.49 -5.26
C GLN A 91 3.07 -4.96 -3.90
N ASN A 92 2.01 -5.54 -3.33
CA ASN A 92 1.52 -5.19 -2.00
C ASN A 92 2.57 -5.46 -0.92
N ARG A 93 3.25 -6.61 -0.94
CA ARG A 93 4.33 -6.91 0.00
C ARG A 93 5.49 -5.92 -0.11
N ASP A 94 5.86 -5.54 -1.34
CA ASP A 94 6.93 -4.56 -1.58
C ASP A 94 6.54 -3.17 -1.05
N HIS A 95 5.28 -2.75 -1.25
CA HIS A 95 4.76 -1.51 -0.68
C HIS A 95 4.69 -1.54 0.85
N GLU A 96 4.27 -2.65 1.46
CA GLU A 96 4.26 -2.81 2.91
C GLU A 96 5.67 -2.70 3.50
N ALA A 97 6.67 -3.31 2.85
CA ALA A 97 8.07 -3.18 3.24
C ALA A 97 8.59 -1.74 3.12
N MET A 98 8.22 -1.02 2.05
CA MET A 98 8.54 0.40 1.88
C MET A 98 7.91 1.25 2.99
N VAL A 99 6.63 1.04 3.29
CA VAL A 99 5.93 1.76 4.38
C VAL A 99 6.56 1.46 5.74
N ALA A 100 6.97 0.23 6.00
CA ALA A 100 7.66 -0.13 7.24
C ALA A 100 8.99 0.62 7.39
N THR A 101 9.76 0.72 6.31
CA THR A 101 11.04 1.47 6.27
C THR A 101 10.81 2.95 6.52
N LEU A 102 9.87 3.58 5.80
CA LEU A 102 9.54 5.00 5.97
C LEU A 102 9.04 5.32 7.39
N ARG A 103 8.29 4.40 8.01
CA ARG A 103 7.87 4.56 9.42
C ARG A 103 9.05 4.53 10.37
N ALA A 104 10.02 3.64 10.16
CA ALA A 104 11.23 3.59 10.98
C ALA A 104 12.05 4.88 10.85
N ASP A 105 12.23 5.38 9.62
CA ASP A 105 12.93 6.65 9.35
C ASP A 105 12.23 7.85 9.99
N LEU A 106 10.90 7.88 9.98
CA LEU A 106 10.14 8.96 10.60
C LEU A 106 10.27 8.95 12.13
N VAL A 107 10.32 7.76 12.74
CA VAL A 107 10.57 7.63 14.19
C VAL A 107 11.97 8.08 14.57
N THR A 108 13.00 7.70 13.79
CA THR A 108 14.37 8.14 14.06
C THR A 108 14.53 9.65 13.87
N LEU A 109 13.94 10.22 12.81
CA LEU A 109 13.90 11.66 12.58
C LEU A 109 13.19 12.41 13.71
N HIS A 110 12.06 11.88 14.20
CA HIS A 110 11.36 12.50 15.31
C HIS A 110 12.19 12.49 16.59
N ALA A 111 12.90 11.38 16.87
CA ALA A 111 13.79 11.28 18.03
C ALA A 111 14.95 12.26 17.95
N THR A 112 15.61 12.39 16.79
CA THR A 112 16.71 13.35 16.61
C THR A 112 16.24 14.79 16.70
N TRP A 113 15.06 15.10 16.17
CA TRP A 113 14.47 16.43 16.29
C TRP A 113 14.08 16.77 17.74
N ALA A 114 13.50 15.82 18.48
CA ALA A 114 13.17 16.01 19.89
C ALA A 114 14.43 16.31 20.73
N GLU A 115 15.50 15.54 20.52
CA GLU A 115 16.79 15.78 21.16
C GLU A 115 17.35 17.17 20.82
N ALA A 116 17.32 17.57 19.54
CA ALA A 116 17.77 18.90 19.12
C ALA A 116 16.95 20.04 19.75
N VAL A 117 15.64 19.84 19.91
CA VAL A 117 14.77 20.80 20.61
C VAL A 117 15.16 20.94 22.08
N ASP A 118 15.43 19.83 22.76
CA ASP A 118 15.80 19.86 24.18
C ASP A 118 17.20 20.47 24.39
N GLN A 119 18.14 20.20 23.49
CA GLN A 119 19.43 20.90 23.45
C GLN A 119 19.25 22.41 23.23
N GLY A 120 18.37 22.82 22.33
CA GLY A 120 18.05 24.22 22.08
C GLY A 120 17.47 24.93 23.32
N LYS A 121 16.57 24.27 24.07
CA LYS A 121 16.05 24.78 25.35
C LYS A 121 17.14 24.91 26.40
N ALA A 122 18.04 23.92 26.50
CA ALA A 122 19.15 23.95 27.44
C ALA A 122 20.09 25.13 27.16
N HIS A 123 20.46 25.35 25.89
CA HIS A 123 21.27 26.50 25.49
C HIS A 123 20.58 27.85 25.72
N ALA A 124 19.26 27.92 25.53
CA ALA A 124 18.50 29.13 25.85
C ALA A 124 18.54 29.44 27.35
N ALA A 125 18.36 28.44 28.20
CA ALA A 125 18.46 28.59 29.65
C ALA A 125 19.88 29.01 30.08
N GLU A 126 20.92 28.40 29.52
CA GLU A 126 22.31 28.78 29.76
C GLU A 126 22.57 30.25 29.38
N ARG A 127 22.10 30.67 28.19
CA ARG A 127 22.20 32.06 27.75
C ARG A 127 21.51 33.01 28.72
N ASP A 128 20.32 32.66 29.21
CA ASP A 128 19.58 33.51 30.14
C ASP A 128 20.30 33.62 31.50
N THR A 129 20.95 32.54 31.98
CA THR A 129 21.81 32.60 33.19
C THR A 129 23.05 33.46 32.99
N LEU A 130 23.70 33.37 31.83
CA LEU A 130 24.86 34.19 31.48
C LEU A 130 24.46 35.67 31.34
N ALA A 131 23.29 35.96 30.78
CA ALA A 131 22.76 37.31 30.67
C ALA A 131 22.48 37.92 32.05
N ALA A 132 21.94 37.15 32.99
CA ALA A 132 21.76 37.59 34.38
C ALA A 132 23.10 37.89 35.06
N ALA A 133 24.08 36.99 34.91
CA ALA A 133 25.42 37.19 35.48
C ALA A 133 26.14 38.41 34.87
N ALA A 134 25.95 38.67 33.57
CA ALA A 134 26.49 39.85 32.91
C ALA A 134 25.86 41.14 33.46
N ALA A 135 24.55 41.17 33.67
CA ALA A 135 23.86 42.31 34.28
C ALA A 135 24.33 42.59 35.71
N ASP A 136 24.55 41.54 36.51
CA ASP A 136 25.11 41.67 37.87
C ASP A 136 26.53 42.26 37.84
N LEU A 137 27.36 41.84 36.88
CA LEU A 137 28.71 42.36 36.70
C LEU A 137 28.68 43.84 36.27
N GLU A 138 27.83 44.21 35.32
CA GLU A 138 27.63 45.61 34.92
C GLU A 138 27.21 46.47 36.12
N ALA A 139 26.24 46.01 36.92
CA ALA A 139 25.81 46.72 38.12
C ALA A 139 26.93 46.84 39.17
N ALA A 140 27.80 45.84 39.29
CA ALA A 140 28.95 45.90 40.20
C ALA A 140 30.01 46.90 39.71
N VAL A 141 30.26 46.95 38.40
CA VAL A 141 31.17 47.93 37.78
C VAL A 141 30.66 49.35 37.99
N ASP A 142 29.37 49.59 37.82
CA ASP A 142 28.77 50.91 38.04
C ASP A 142 28.89 51.37 39.50
N ARG A 143 28.70 50.46 40.47
CA ARG A 143 28.93 50.76 41.89
C ARG A 143 30.39 51.12 42.16
N LEU A 144 31.33 50.33 41.64
CA LEU A 144 32.76 50.62 41.79
C LEU A 144 33.13 51.98 41.19
N HIS A 145 32.56 52.34 40.04
CA HIS A 145 32.76 53.67 39.47
C HIS A 145 32.22 54.78 40.36
N GLN A 146 31.04 54.60 40.96
CA GLN A 146 30.49 55.56 41.93
C GLN A 146 31.36 55.66 43.19
N ASP A 147 31.78 54.54 43.78
CA ASP A 147 32.64 54.51 44.96
C ASP A 147 34.00 55.18 44.70
N VAL A 148 34.59 54.98 43.52
CA VAL A 148 35.81 55.68 43.13
C VAL A 148 35.58 57.18 42.98
N ALA A 149 34.42 57.60 42.47
CA ALA A 149 34.09 59.01 42.34
C ALA A 149 33.88 59.69 43.71
N THR A 150 33.18 59.03 44.64
CA THR A 150 32.97 59.54 46.01
C THR A 150 34.29 59.60 46.78
N LEU A 151 35.11 58.55 46.75
CA LEU A 151 36.42 58.55 47.41
C LEU A 151 37.35 59.64 46.88
N LYS A 152 37.30 59.94 45.57
CA LYS A 152 38.05 61.06 45.00
C LYS A 152 37.55 62.39 45.56
N GLN A 153 36.24 62.58 45.69
CA GLN A 153 35.67 63.79 46.26
C GLN A 153 36.06 63.95 47.73
N ASP A 154 35.91 62.91 48.55
CA ASP A 154 36.29 62.90 49.97
C ASP A 154 37.79 63.21 50.15
N LEU A 155 38.64 62.66 49.28
CA LEU A 155 40.07 62.97 49.27
C LEU A 155 40.34 64.44 48.99
N TYR A 156 39.66 65.04 48.00
CA TYR A 156 39.78 66.47 47.70
C TYR A 156 39.34 67.33 48.89
N GLU A 157 38.21 66.99 49.53
CA GLU A 157 37.70 67.70 50.70
C GLU A 157 38.68 67.62 51.89
N SER A 158 39.20 66.43 52.19
CA SER A 158 40.19 66.22 53.24
C SER A 158 41.49 66.98 53.00
N GLN A 159 41.99 67.01 51.75
CA GLN A 159 43.17 67.80 51.38
C GLN A 159 42.95 69.29 51.59
N MET A 160 41.78 69.81 51.24
CA MET A 160 41.43 71.22 51.44
C MET A 160 41.30 71.59 52.91
N ASP A 161 40.75 70.70 53.74
CA ASP A 161 40.68 70.90 55.19
C ASP A 161 42.05 70.84 55.86
N GLY A 162 42.94 69.95 55.43
CA GLY A 162 44.35 69.96 55.85
C GLY A 162 45.03 71.30 55.55
N PHE A 163 44.85 71.82 54.34
CA PHE A 163 45.36 73.14 53.94
C PHE A 163 44.82 74.29 54.80
N ARG A 164 43.53 74.23 55.17
CA ARG A 164 42.90 75.23 56.05
C ARG A 164 43.49 75.17 57.46
N LEU A 165 43.72 73.98 57.99
CA LEU A 165 44.27 73.77 59.33
C LEU A 165 45.74 74.20 59.43
N ASP A 166 46.56 73.90 58.42
CA ASP A 166 47.97 74.32 58.39
C ASP A 166 48.09 75.84 58.32
N ARG A 167 47.24 76.50 57.51
CA ARG A 167 47.19 77.98 57.45
C ARG A 167 46.69 78.63 58.75
N ALA A 168 45.92 77.91 59.57
CA ALA A 168 45.44 78.40 60.86
C ALA A 168 46.47 78.22 62.00
N ARG A 169 47.58 77.51 61.74
CA ARG A 169 48.67 77.26 62.70
C ARG A 169 49.89 78.15 62.51
N GLU A 170 49.99 78.85 61.38
CA GLU A 170 50.98 79.92 61.10
C GLU A 170 50.55 81.27 61.70
#